data_AF-A0A382EKK6-F1
#
_entry.id   AF-A0A382EKK6-F1
#
_cell.length_a   1.000
_cell.length_b   1.000
_cell.length_c   1.000
_cell.angle_alpha   90.00
_cell.angle_beta   90.00
_cell.angle_gamma   90.00
#
_symmetry.space_group_name_H-M   'P 1'
#
loop_
_entity.id
_entity.type
_entity.pdbx_description
1 polymer ?
#
loop_
_entity_poly.entity_id
_entity_poly.type
_entity_poly.pdbx_seq_one_letter_code
_entity_poly.pdbx_strand_id
1 'polypeptide(L)' 'MELRRLGGSEIFISPIGLGCVTFGREIHEESSYRILDYAMEQGINWLDTAEAYGG' A
#
# COMPACT_ATOMS: atom_id res chain seq x y z
N MET A 1 2.15 8.13 13.13
CA MET A 1 3.38 7.65 12.46
C MET A 1 4.20 8.86 12.01
N GLU A 2 5.54 8.84 12.10
CA GLU A 2 6.40 9.92 11.56
C GLU A 2 6.78 9.61 10.10
N LEU A 3 6.55 10.57 9.19
CA LEU A 3 6.83 10.40 7.76
C LEU A 3 8.31 10.64 7.44
N ARG A 4 8.81 9.98 6.40
CA ARG A 4 10.20 10.07 5.92
C ARG A 4 10.23 10.60 4.49
N ARG A 5 11.26 11.40 4.18
CA ARG A 5 11.49 11.88 2.81
C ARG A 5 11.89 10.72 1.89
N LEU A 6 11.22 10.59 0.75
CA LEU A 6 11.55 9.58 -0.26
C LEU A 6 12.78 10.00 -1.07
N GLY A 7 13.94 9.46 -0.72
CA GLY A 7 15.21 9.78 -1.38
C GLY A 7 15.46 11.29 -1.42
N GLY A 8 15.84 11.81 -2.60
CA GLY A 8 16.04 13.25 -2.82
C GLY A 8 14.77 14.05 -3.17
N SER A 9 13.59 13.44 -3.21
CA SER A 9 12.34 14.10 -3.61
C SER A 9 11.71 14.94 -2.50
N GLU A 10 10.73 15.80 -2.81
CA GLU A 10 9.92 16.51 -1.81
C GLU A 10 8.70 15.68 -1.33
N ILE A 11 8.72 14.36 -1.55
CA ILE A 11 7.64 13.45 -1.15
C ILE A 11 7.94 12.87 0.23
N PHE A 12 6.93 12.86 1.10
CA PHE A 12 7.00 12.27 2.44
C PHE A 12 6.11 11.03 2.54
N ILE A 13 6.71 9.90 2.90
CA ILE A 13 6.04 8.60 2.96
C ILE A 13 6.07 8.00 4.37
N SER A 14 5.09 7.14 4.67
CA SER A 14 5.14 6.27 5.85
C SER A 14 6.39 5.37 5.79
N PRO A 15 7.08 5.11 6.92
CA PRO A 15 8.23 4.19 6.95
C PRO A 15 7.92 2.75 6.51
N ILE A 16 6.64 2.38 6.50
CA ILE A 16 6.10 1.09 6.06
C ILE A 16 5.10 1.34 4.93
N GLY A 17 5.14 0.51 3.89
CA GLY A 17 4.17 0.49 2.80
C GLY A 17 3.34 -0.80 2.81
N LEU A 18 2.26 -0.81 2.03
CA LEU A 18 1.42 -1.99 1.84
C LEU A 18 1.72 -2.64 0.49
N GLY A 19 2.16 -3.90 0.50
CA GLY A 19 2.33 -4.71 -0.72
C GLY A 19 1.03 -5.33 -1.19
N CYS A 20 0.80 -5.35 -2.51
CA CYS A 20 -0.47 -5.73 -3.13
C CYS A 20 -0.43 -7.00 -3.99
N VAL A 21 0.67 -7.77 -3.97
CA VAL A 21 0.85 -8.96 -4.85
C VAL A 21 -0.26 -10.01 -4.76
N THR A 22 -0.96 -10.10 -3.62
CA THR A 22 -2.04 -11.08 -3.40
C THR A 22 -3.44 -10.56 -3.70
N PHE A 23 -3.60 -9.26 -3.95
CA PHE A 23 -4.91 -8.65 -4.17
C PHE A 23 -5.47 -9.07 -5.53
N GLY A 24 -6.72 -9.54 -5.55
CA GLY A 24 -7.37 -10.07 -6.74
C GLY A 24 -6.95 -11.50 -7.13
N ARG A 25 -5.94 -12.08 -6.46
CA ARG A 25 -5.44 -13.44 -6.71
C ARG A 25 -5.80 -14.40 -5.58
N GLU A 26 -5.10 -14.29 -4.45
CA GLU A 26 -5.38 -15.06 -3.24
C GLU A 26 -6.37 -14.34 -2.32
N ILE A 27 -6.41 -13.01 -2.37
CA ILE A 27 -7.33 -12.18 -1.57
C ILE A 27 -8.40 -11.60 -2.51
N HIS A 28 -9.66 -11.93 -2.25
CA HIS A 28 -10.79 -11.38 -2.98
C HIS A 28 -10.84 -9.84 -2.92
N GLU A 29 -11.41 -9.23 -3.95
CA GLU A 29 -11.48 -7.78 -4.14
C GLU A 29 -12.06 -7.04 -2.91
N GLU A 30 -13.23 -7.46 -2.40
CA GLU A 30 -13.85 -6.84 -1.22
C GLU A 30 -12.96 -6.91 0.04
N SER A 31 -12.22 -8.01 0.21
CA SER A 31 -11.26 -8.14 1.31
C SER A 31 -10.03 -7.29 1.10
N SER A 32 -9.58 -7.13 -0.15
CA SER A 32 -8.48 -6.25 -0.52
C SER A 32 -8.82 -4.80 -0.19
N TYR A 33 -10.05 -4.34 -0.48
CA TYR A 33 -10.52 -3.00 -0.09
C TYR A 33 -10.49 -2.79 1.43
N ARG A 34 -10.97 -3.76 2.21
CA ARG A 34 -10.91 -3.65 3.68
C ARG A 34 -9.48 -3.55 4.22
N ILE A 35 -8.52 -4.22 3.57
CA ILE A 35 -7.10 -4.11 3.94
C ILE A 35 -6.54 -2.74 3.56
N LEU A 36 -6.90 -2.20 2.39
CA LEU A 36 -6.51 -0.86 1.95
C LEU A 36 -7.04 0.22 2.90
N ASP A 37 -8.32 0.13 3.29
CA ASP A 37 -8.94 1.06 4.23
C ASP A 37 -8.22 1.03 5.59
N TYR A 38 -8.00 -0.17 6.14
CA TYR A 38 -7.26 -0.32 7.39
C TYR A 38 -5.84 0.25 7.31
N ALA A 39 -5.11 0.00 6.23
CA ALA A 39 -3.77 0.54 6.05
C ALA A 39 -3.75 2.07 6.05
N MET A 40 -4.72 2.68 5.35
CA MET A 40 -4.90 4.12 5.31
C MET A 40 -5.23 4.70 6.71
N GLU A 41 -6.12 4.04 7.46
CA GLU A 41 -6.47 4.43 8.84
C GLU A 41 -5.26 4.36 9.79
N GLN A 42 -4.34 3.43 9.57
CA GLN A 42 -3.09 3.34 10.32
C GLN A 42 -2.01 4.34 9.88
N GLY A 43 -2.31 5.17 8.87
CA GLY A 43 -1.41 6.22 8.37
C GLY A 43 -0.37 5.73 7.36
N ILE A 44 -0.57 4.58 6.72
CA ILE A 44 0.20 4.17 5.53
C ILE A 44 -0.26 5.02 4.36
N ASN A 45 0.68 5.57 3.58
CA ASN A 45 0.36 6.48 2.48
C ASN A 45 0.96 6.07 1.11
N TRP A 46 1.48 4.85 0.99
CA TRP A 46 1.97 4.32 -0.27
C TRP A 46 1.77 2.80 -0.39
N LEU A 47 1.56 2.36 -1.63
CA LEU A 47 1.30 0.97 -2.00
C LEU A 47 2.40 0.48 -2.94
N ASP A 48 2.79 -0.79 -2.79
CA ASP A 48 3.69 -1.50 -3.70
C ASP A 48 2.88 -2.45 -4.58
N THR A 49 2.94 -2.23 -5.90
CA THR A 49 2.16 -2.97 -6.89
C THR A 49 2.91 -3.11 -8.22
N ALA A 50 2.45 -3.99 -9.10
CA ALA A 50 3.00 -4.21 -10.43
C ALA A 50 1.93 -4.67 -11.42
N GLU A 51 2.15 -4.44 -12.72
CA GLU A 51 1.25 -4.90 -13.78
C GLU A 51 1.04 -6.42 -13.75
N ALA A 52 2.06 -7.18 -13.36
CA ALA A 52 2.03 -8.65 -13.27
C ALA A 52 1.25 -9.19 -12.06
N TYR A 53 0.82 -8.32 -11.13
CA TYR A 53 0.04 -8.74 -9.95
C TYR A 53 -1.44 -8.86 -10.28
N GLY A 54 -1.92 -8.23 -11.36
CA GLY A 54 -3.28 -8.37 -11.83
C GLY A 54 -3.59 -9.80 -12.26
N GLY A 55 -4.68 -10.36 -11.71
CA GLY A 55 -5.32 -11.58 -12.19
C GLY A 55 -6.18 -11.34 -13.43
#